data_AF-A0A381ZJH3-F1
#
_entry.id   AF-A0A381ZJH3-F1
#
_cell.length_a   1.000
_cell.length_b   1.000
_cell.length_c   1.000
_cell.angle_alpha   90.00
_cell.angle_beta   90.00
_cell.angle_gamma   90.00
#
_symmetry.space_group_name_H-M   'P 1'
#
loop_
_entity.id
_entity.type
_entity.pdbx_description
1 polymer ?
#
loop_
_entity_poly.entity_id
_entity_poly.type
_entity_poly.pdbx_seq_one_letter_code
_entity_poly.pdbx_strand_id
1 'polypeptide(L)'
;KEVTLAIDNTEITIQKDLQTNLVRTTERQWILTGNPDWSLKGAHRNGPFKQAFDKNMVWVYGTNGSDKENRALIAKIRYDQQVWWYRGNGNVQIVSDKDFNLERFPNQNIILYGHADINSAFDQLLTTSPIQVKHNIIKFGQLQYEGDYGVFFTYPRFDTDENLVGVIGMTTEKMIRASQQTRYFISGVSCPDYAIFGIDVLTEGFASVVEVGYFNSNWELPY
;
A
#
# COMPACT_ATOMS: atom_id res chain seq x y z
N LYS A 1 -33.51 24.07 -9.02
CA LYS A 1 -33.80 25.28 -8.20
C LYS A 1 -32.51 25.71 -7.51
N GLU A 2 -32.16 26.99 -7.52
CA GLU A 2 -30.96 27.48 -6.83
C GLU A 2 -31.13 27.45 -5.30
N VAL A 3 -30.07 27.07 -4.62
CA VAL A 3 -29.94 27.04 -3.15
C VAL A 3 -28.56 27.55 -2.79
N THR A 4 -28.48 28.40 -1.77
CA THR A 4 -27.20 28.85 -1.20
C THR A 4 -26.81 27.95 -0.04
N LEU A 5 -25.60 27.40 -0.10
CA LEU A 5 -24.96 26.68 1.00
C LEU A 5 -24.00 27.61 1.73
N ALA A 6 -24.02 27.59 3.06
CA ALA A 6 -23.04 28.26 3.90
C ALA A 6 -22.17 27.21 4.60
N ILE A 7 -20.87 27.18 4.27
CA ILE A 7 -19.90 26.19 4.79
C ILE A 7 -18.63 26.93 5.22
N ASP A 8 -18.22 26.80 6.49
CA ASP A 8 -16.98 27.39 7.03
C ASP A 8 -16.73 28.85 6.61
N ASN A 9 -17.75 29.72 6.69
CA ASN A 9 -17.76 31.12 6.25
C ASN A 9 -17.71 31.37 4.73
N THR A 10 -17.89 30.34 3.91
CA THR A 10 -18.05 30.47 2.46
C THR A 10 -19.52 30.30 2.08
N GLU A 11 -20.06 31.23 1.29
CA GLU A 11 -21.38 31.09 0.68
C GLU A 11 -21.22 30.65 -0.78
N ILE A 12 -21.91 29.57 -1.16
CA ILE A 12 -21.86 29.00 -2.50
C ILE A 12 -23.26 28.73 -3.00
N THR A 13 -23.61 29.30 -4.15
CA THR A 13 -24.88 29.02 -4.81
C THR A 13 -24.75 27.78 -5.69
N ILE A 14 -25.65 26.81 -5.47
CA ILE A 14 -25.69 25.54 -6.20
C ILE A 14 -27.08 25.28 -6.77
N GLN A 15 -27.16 24.37 -7.74
CA GLN A 15 -28.44 23.84 -8.21
C GLN A 15 -28.82 22.63 -7.36
N LYS A 16 -29.96 22.69 -6.65
CA LYS A 16 -30.43 21.68 -5.69
C LYS A 16 -30.48 20.24 -6.24
N ASP A 17 -30.66 20.10 -7.54
CA ASP A 17 -30.95 18.83 -8.20
C ASP A 17 -29.78 18.33 -9.09
N LEU A 18 -28.62 19.00 -9.02
CA LEU A 18 -27.39 18.59 -9.70
C LEU A 18 -26.38 18.05 -8.69
N GLN A 19 -25.69 16.98 -9.07
CA GLN A 19 -24.52 16.51 -8.34
C GLN A 19 -23.49 17.65 -8.30
N THR A 20 -23.11 18.05 -7.08
CA THR A 20 -22.19 19.16 -6.85
C THR A 20 -21.02 18.67 -6.03
N ASN A 21 -19.81 18.87 -6.55
CA ASN A 21 -18.58 18.58 -5.82
C ASN A 21 -17.94 19.89 -5.35
N LEU A 22 -17.41 19.84 -4.13
CA LEU A 22 -16.76 20.97 -3.49
C LEU A 22 -15.38 20.54 -3.03
N VAL A 23 -14.39 21.40 -3.24
CA VAL A 23 -13.04 21.22 -2.69
C VAL A 23 -12.70 22.40 -1.80
N ARG A 24 -12.01 22.13 -0.69
CA ARG A 24 -11.48 23.17 0.18
C ARG A 24 -10.07 23.52 -0.26
N THR A 25 -9.83 24.78 -0.59
CA THR A 25 -8.51 25.28 -0.99
C THR A 25 -7.58 25.40 0.22
N THR A 26 -6.29 25.57 -0.03
CA THR A 26 -5.27 25.86 1.01
C THR A 26 -5.56 27.15 1.76
N GLU A 27 -6.22 28.11 1.11
CA GLU A 27 -6.73 29.37 1.68
C GLU A 27 -8.01 29.16 2.53
N ARG A 28 -8.41 27.90 2.75
CA ARG A 28 -9.55 27.47 3.55
C ARG A 28 -10.92 27.89 3.01
N GLN A 29 -11.00 28.22 1.73
CA GLN A 29 -12.27 28.54 1.07
C GLN A 29 -12.84 27.31 0.36
N TRP A 30 -14.16 27.20 0.34
CA TRP A 30 -14.86 26.18 -0.44
C TRP A 30 -15.12 26.68 -1.86
N ILE A 31 -14.80 25.87 -2.87
CA ILE A 31 -15.08 26.21 -4.28
C ILE A 31 -15.81 25.07 -4.98
N LEU A 32 -16.63 25.43 -5.97
CA LEU A 32 -17.21 24.47 -6.89
C LEU A 32 -16.12 23.85 -7.75
N THR A 33 -16.16 22.53 -7.90
CA THR A 33 -15.26 21.78 -8.77
C THR A 33 -16.04 20.78 -9.60
N GLY A 34 -15.38 20.25 -10.64
CA GLY A 34 -15.90 19.16 -11.45
C GLY A 34 -15.90 17.82 -10.70
N ASN A 35 -15.92 16.72 -11.44
CA ASN A 35 -15.71 15.42 -10.81
C ASN A 35 -14.31 15.35 -10.18
N PRO A 36 -14.15 14.71 -9.01
CA PRO A 36 -12.85 14.46 -8.43
C PRO A 36 -11.94 13.77 -9.45
N ASP A 37 -10.68 14.18 -9.50
CA ASP A 37 -9.68 13.48 -10.30
C ASP A 37 -9.48 12.07 -9.72
N TRP A 38 -9.68 11.06 -10.56
CA TRP A 38 -9.55 9.65 -10.18
C TRP A 38 -8.10 9.27 -9.90
N SER A 39 -7.12 10.08 -10.33
CA SER A 39 -5.71 9.94 -9.95
C SER A 39 -5.49 10.11 -8.43
N LEU A 40 -6.32 10.95 -7.80
CA LEU A 40 -6.20 11.28 -6.39
C LEU A 40 -6.65 10.12 -5.49
N LYS A 41 -6.15 10.12 -4.27
CA LYS A 41 -6.62 9.27 -3.20
C LYS A 41 -8.08 9.63 -2.88
N GLY A 42 -8.97 8.65 -2.99
CA GLY A 42 -10.41 8.84 -2.83
C GLY A 42 -11.12 7.51 -2.57
N ALA A 43 -12.45 7.54 -2.39
CA ALA A 43 -13.23 6.38 -1.94
C ALA A 43 -13.06 5.12 -2.82
N HIS A 44 -12.71 5.28 -4.09
CA HIS A 44 -12.47 4.21 -5.05
C HIS A 44 -11.17 3.42 -4.79
N ARG A 45 -10.18 4.05 -4.13
CA ARG A 45 -8.88 3.44 -3.76
C ARG A 45 -8.20 4.12 -2.56
N ASN A 46 -8.92 4.39 -1.47
CA ASN A 46 -8.41 5.30 -0.42
C ASN A 46 -7.29 4.72 0.46
N GLY A 47 -7.02 3.41 0.41
CA GLY A 47 -6.36 2.75 1.53
C GLY A 47 -7.27 2.66 2.77
N PRO A 48 -6.78 2.15 3.91
CA PRO A 48 -5.36 1.97 4.23
C PRO A 48 -4.81 0.62 3.75
N PHE A 49 -3.63 0.18 4.21
CA PHE A 49 -2.92 -1.00 3.68
C PHE A 49 -3.82 -2.22 3.44
N LYS A 50 -4.78 -2.47 4.34
CA LYS A 50 -5.70 -3.61 4.23
C LYS A 50 -6.60 -3.58 2.99
N GLN A 51 -6.89 -2.41 2.41
CA GLN A 51 -7.66 -2.30 1.16
C GLN A 51 -6.95 -2.96 -0.03
N ALA A 52 -5.63 -3.15 0.02
CA ALA A 52 -4.91 -3.88 -1.01
C ALA A 52 -5.35 -5.37 -1.08
N PHE A 53 -5.92 -5.92 -0.01
CA PHE A 53 -6.43 -7.31 0.03
C PHE A 53 -7.88 -7.44 -0.47
N ASP A 54 -8.51 -6.35 -0.91
CA ASP A 54 -9.79 -6.41 -1.61
C ASP A 54 -9.59 -6.72 -3.12
N LYS A 55 -10.69 -6.74 -3.88
CA LYS A 55 -10.69 -6.86 -5.36
C LYS A 55 -9.96 -8.11 -5.88
N ASN A 56 -10.20 -9.27 -5.25
CA ASN A 56 -9.65 -10.57 -5.66
C ASN A 56 -8.14 -10.50 -5.92
N MET A 57 -7.40 -9.96 -4.96
CA MET A 57 -5.97 -9.70 -5.09
C MET A 57 -5.14 -10.94 -5.48
N VAL A 58 -4.02 -10.69 -6.14
CA VAL A 58 -3.02 -11.71 -6.52
C VAL A 58 -1.72 -11.46 -5.76
N TRP A 59 -1.13 -12.51 -5.20
CA TRP A 59 0.14 -12.41 -4.48
C TRP A 59 1.30 -12.77 -5.41
N VAL A 60 2.26 -11.87 -5.52
CA VAL A 60 3.42 -12.01 -6.41
C VAL A 60 4.69 -12.00 -5.59
N TYR A 61 5.53 -13.02 -5.78
CA TYR A 61 6.75 -13.19 -5.00
C TYR A 61 8.01 -13.25 -5.84
N GLY A 62 9.10 -12.73 -5.28
CA GLY A 62 10.40 -12.72 -5.94
C GLY A 62 11.06 -14.09 -6.04
N THR A 63 11.74 -14.33 -7.15
CA THR A 63 12.53 -15.55 -7.39
C THR A 63 13.98 -15.29 -7.78
N ASN A 64 14.43 -14.03 -7.74
CA ASN A 64 15.79 -13.64 -8.15
C ASN A 64 16.77 -13.50 -6.97
N GLY A 65 16.34 -13.80 -5.73
CA GLY A 65 17.20 -13.80 -4.56
C GLY A 65 18.10 -15.03 -4.45
N SER A 66 18.92 -15.07 -3.41
CA SER A 66 19.68 -16.28 -3.06
C SER A 66 18.77 -17.43 -2.67
N ASP A 67 19.28 -18.67 -2.69
CA ASP A 67 18.56 -19.86 -2.21
C ASP A 67 18.00 -19.70 -0.79
N LYS A 68 18.72 -18.97 0.08
CA LYS A 68 18.27 -18.72 1.45
C LYS A 68 17.12 -17.72 1.49
N GLU A 69 17.23 -16.62 0.76
CA GLU A 69 16.18 -15.60 0.66
C GLU A 69 14.91 -16.17 0.01
N ASN A 70 15.04 -16.90 -1.10
CA ASN A 70 13.91 -17.50 -1.81
C ASN A 70 13.19 -18.52 -0.91
N ARG A 71 13.93 -19.37 -0.18
CA ARG A 71 13.32 -20.30 0.79
C ARG A 71 12.61 -19.58 1.92
N ALA A 72 13.20 -18.52 2.46
CA ALA A 72 12.59 -17.73 3.52
C ALA A 72 11.30 -17.02 3.02
N LEU A 73 11.32 -16.49 1.81
CA LEU A 73 10.19 -15.78 1.21
C LEU A 73 9.04 -16.74 0.91
N ILE A 74 9.32 -17.92 0.34
CA ILE A 74 8.31 -18.97 0.14
C ILE A 74 7.69 -19.39 1.47
N ALA A 75 8.50 -19.56 2.53
CA ALA A 75 7.97 -19.89 3.86
C ALA A 75 7.05 -18.77 4.40
N LYS A 76 7.43 -17.51 4.21
CA LYS A 76 6.64 -16.33 4.59
C LYS A 76 5.29 -16.30 3.87
N ILE A 77 5.27 -16.53 2.56
CA ILE A 77 4.05 -16.52 1.75
C ILE A 77 3.12 -17.67 2.10
N ARG A 78 3.68 -18.87 2.31
CA ARG A 78 2.88 -20.03 2.76
C ARG A 78 2.24 -19.77 4.12
N TYR A 79 3.01 -19.18 5.06
CA TYR A 79 2.48 -18.79 6.36
C TYR A 79 1.33 -17.80 6.21
N ASP A 80 1.52 -16.73 5.45
CA ASP A 80 0.48 -15.74 5.19
C ASP A 80 -0.76 -16.35 4.54
N GLN A 81 -0.58 -17.25 3.57
CA GLN A 81 -1.68 -17.92 2.87
C GLN A 81 -2.50 -18.76 3.85
N GLN A 82 -1.83 -19.47 4.76
CA GLN A 82 -2.49 -20.24 5.81
C GLN A 82 -3.25 -19.34 6.78
N VAL A 83 -2.67 -18.20 7.18
CA VAL A 83 -3.35 -17.23 8.04
C VAL A 83 -4.55 -16.62 7.33
N TRP A 84 -4.43 -16.27 6.05
CA TRP A 84 -5.51 -15.75 5.22
C TRP A 84 -6.65 -16.76 5.05
N TRP A 85 -6.31 -18.02 4.75
CA TRP A 85 -7.28 -19.10 4.69
C TRP A 85 -8.00 -19.29 6.02
N TYR A 86 -7.25 -19.38 7.12
CA TYR A 86 -7.83 -19.65 8.44
C TYR A 86 -8.68 -18.48 8.97
N ARG A 87 -8.22 -17.23 8.79
CA ARG A 87 -8.89 -16.04 9.37
C ARG A 87 -9.87 -15.38 8.43
N GLY A 88 -9.55 -15.33 7.14
CA GLY A 88 -10.35 -14.67 6.11
C GLY A 88 -11.25 -15.63 5.33
N ASN A 89 -11.16 -16.94 5.55
CA ASN A 89 -11.77 -17.97 4.69
C ASN A 89 -11.46 -17.73 3.20
N GLY A 90 -10.26 -17.18 2.93
CA GLY A 90 -9.88 -16.72 1.61
C GLY A 90 -8.99 -17.71 0.90
N ASN A 91 -9.18 -17.82 -0.41
CA ASN A 91 -8.25 -18.48 -1.33
C ASN A 91 -7.59 -17.41 -2.18
N VAL A 92 -6.28 -17.50 -2.39
CA VAL A 92 -5.52 -16.49 -3.12
C VAL A 92 -4.66 -17.15 -4.18
N GLN A 93 -4.65 -16.54 -5.37
CA GLN A 93 -3.73 -16.90 -6.42
C GLN A 93 -2.34 -16.37 -6.08
N ILE A 94 -1.36 -17.27 -6.07
CA ILE A 94 0.05 -16.95 -5.80
C ILE A 94 0.84 -17.22 -7.08
N VAL A 95 1.64 -16.24 -7.52
CA VAL A 95 2.38 -16.28 -8.78
C VAL A 95 3.82 -15.86 -8.54
N SER A 96 4.78 -16.49 -9.22
CA SER A 96 6.17 -16.02 -9.19
C SER A 96 6.31 -14.71 -9.96
N ASP A 97 7.29 -13.88 -9.64
CA ASP A 97 7.62 -12.69 -10.41
C ASP A 97 7.93 -12.98 -11.89
N LYS A 98 8.50 -14.15 -12.19
CA LYS A 98 8.76 -14.63 -13.56
C LYS A 98 7.50 -14.97 -14.35
N ASP A 99 6.49 -15.50 -13.67
CA ASP A 99 5.20 -15.87 -14.30
C ASP A 99 4.18 -14.72 -14.25
N PHE A 100 4.52 -13.62 -13.57
CA PHE A 100 3.65 -12.47 -13.44
C PHE A 100 3.56 -11.71 -14.76
N ASN A 101 2.33 -11.55 -15.23
CA ASN A 101 1.99 -10.63 -16.32
C ASN A 101 0.78 -9.81 -15.87
N LEU A 102 0.98 -8.50 -15.77
CA LEU A 102 0.00 -7.53 -15.30
C LEU A 102 -1.33 -7.60 -16.06
N GLU A 103 -1.29 -7.84 -17.38
CA GLU A 103 -2.46 -7.91 -18.25
C GLU A 103 -3.38 -9.09 -17.93
N ARG A 104 -2.85 -10.16 -17.31
CA ARG A 104 -3.64 -11.33 -16.89
C ARG A 104 -4.47 -11.07 -15.64
N PHE A 105 -4.24 -9.94 -14.97
CA PHE A 105 -4.89 -9.58 -13.72
C PHE A 105 -5.63 -8.23 -13.83
N PRO A 106 -6.56 -8.07 -14.77
CA PRO A 106 -7.33 -6.84 -14.89
C PRO A 106 -8.22 -6.67 -13.66
N ASN A 107 -8.37 -5.42 -13.20
CA ASN A 107 -9.25 -5.04 -12.09
C ASN A 107 -8.93 -5.71 -10.74
N GLN A 108 -7.77 -6.37 -10.61
CA GLN A 108 -7.32 -7.02 -9.38
C GLN A 108 -6.26 -6.18 -8.68
N ASN A 109 -6.29 -6.19 -7.35
CA ASN A 109 -5.18 -5.66 -6.58
C ASN A 109 -3.99 -6.62 -6.65
N ILE A 110 -2.77 -6.09 -6.49
CA ILE A 110 -1.56 -6.89 -6.52
C ILE A 110 -0.86 -6.77 -5.17
N ILE A 111 -0.49 -7.89 -4.54
CA ILE A 111 0.33 -7.90 -3.32
C ILE A 111 1.73 -8.36 -3.68
N LEU A 112 2.72 -7.50 -3.49
CA LEU A 112 4.12 -7.80 -3.74
C LEU A 112 4.82 -8.24 -2.45
N TYR A 113 5.56 -9.34 -2.54
CA TYR A 113 6.39 -9.87 -1.48
C TYR A 113 7.88 -9.71 -1.81
N GLY A 114 8.66 -9.20 -0.87
CA GLY A 114 10.12 -9.10 -0.98
C GLY A 114 10.62 -7.67 -1.22
N HIS A 115 11.56 -7.48 -2.14
CA HIS A 115 12.11 -6.18 -2.51
C HIS A 115 12.52 -6.18 -3.99
N ALA A 116 12.82 -5.01 -4.56
CA ALA A 116 13.01 -4.85 -6.00
C ALA A 116 14.14 -5.70 -6.59
N ASP A 117 15.20 -5.96 -5.82
CA ASP A 117 16.33 -6.77 -6.33
C ASP A 117 16.01 -8.27 -6.43
N ILE A 118 14.94 -8.75 -5.77
CA ILE A 118 14.54 -10.18 -5.83
C ILE A 118 13.21 -10.42 -6.52
N ASN A 119 12.36 -9.41 -6.63
CA ASN A 119 11.03 -9.48 -7.23
C ASN A 119 10.91 -8.45 -8.36
N SER A 120 10.98 -8.93 -9.61
CA SER A 120 10.97 -8.06 -10.80
C SER A 120 9.67 -7.29 -10.99
N ALA A 121 8.57 -7.67 -10.33
CA ALA A 121 7.29 -6.95 -10.41
C ALA A 121 7.31 -5.60 -9.66
N PHE A 122 8.28 -5.36 -8.76
CA PHE A 122 8.43 -4.07 -8.09
C PHE A 122 8.70 -2.95 -9.09
N ASP A 123 9.70 -3.11 -9.95
CA ASP A 123 10.05 -2.07 -10.92
C ASP A 123 8.93 -1.83 -11.93
N GLN A 124 8.11 -2.84 -12.22
CA GLN A 124 6.93 -2.71 -13.09
C GLN A 124 5.80 -1.90 -12.45
N LEU A 125 5.57 -2.05 -11.14
CA LEU A 125 4.36 -1.55 -10.47
C LEU A 125 4.60 -0.31 -9.59
N LEU A 126 5.84 -0.09 -9.16
CA LEU A 126 6.17 0.86 -8.10
C LEU A 126 7.25 1.87 -8.48
N THR A 127 7.56 2.04 -9.77
CA THR A 127 8.60 2.97 -10.23
C THR A 127 8.42 4.39 -9.68
N THR A 128 7.18 4.85 -9.56
CA THR A 128 6.82 6.19 -9.08
C THR A 128 6.51 6.26 -7.59
N SER A 129 6.54 5.13 -6.88
CA SER A 129 6.23 5.13 -5.45
C SER A 129 7.30 5.91 -4.68
N PRO A 130 6.93 6.79 -3.73
CA PRO A 130 7.90 7.49 -2.91
C PRO A 130 8.54 6.58 -1.85
N ILE A 131 8.07 5.32 -1.72
CA ILE A 131 8.66 4.29 -0.89
C ILE A 131 9.28 3.22 -1.79
N GLN A 132 10.60 3.08 -1.74
CA GLN A 132 11.35 2.09 -2.53
C GLN A 132 12.01 1.09 -1.59
N VAL A 133 11.84 -0.21 -1.87
CA VAL A 133 12.39 -1.30 -1.05
C VAL A 133 13.43 -2.06 -1.85
N LYS A 134 14.66 -2.09 -1.35
CA LYS A 134 15.80 -2.80 -1.95
C LYS A 134 16.55 -3.61 -0.90
N HIS A 135 17.54 -4.37 -1.33
CA HIS A 135 18.41 -5.13 -0.46
C HIS A 135 19.12 -4.19 0.52
N ASN A 136 19.02 -4.49 1.81
CA ASN A 136 19.54 -3.70 2.93
C ASN A 136 19.03 -2.24 3.04
N ILE A 137 18.08 -1.77 2.23
CA ILE A 137 17.68 -0.36 2.28
C ILE A 137 16.22 -0.12 1.93
N ILE A 138 15.57 0.73 2.70
CA ILE A 138 14.28 1.34 2.36
C ILE A 138 14.51 2.84 2.15
N LYS A 139 14.12 3.35 0.98
CA LYS A 139 14.03 4.80 0.74
C LYS A 139 12.60 5.25 1.00
N PHE A 140 12.46 6.35 1.74
CA PHE A 140 11.19 6.95 2.11
C PHE A 140 11.30 8.46 1.83
N GLY A 141 10.90 8.88 0.62
CA GLY A 141 11.12 10.25 0.16
C GLY A 141 12.61 10.58 0.16
N GLN A 142 13.03 11.54 0.99
CA GLN A 142 14.43 11.93 1.18
C GLN A 142 15.16 11.13 2.27
N LEU A 143 14.44 10.32 3.05
CA LEU A 143 15.00 9.50 4.12
C LEU A 143 15.41 8.13 3.60
N GLN A 144 16.38 7.53 4.29
CA GLN A 144 16.80 6.16 4.04
C GLN A 144 17.03 5.40 5.34
N TYR A 145 16.61 4.14 5.36
CA TYR A 145 16.82 3.22 6.48
C TYR A 145 17.62 2.01 5.98
N GLU A 146 18.85 1.88 6.48
CA GLU A 146 19.78 0.82 6.09
C GLU A 146 19.85 -0.28 7.14
N GLY A 147 19.83 -1.55 6.70
CA GLY A 147 19.92 -2.73 7.55
C GLY A 147 18.66 -3.59 7.52
N ASP A 148 18.36 -4.24 8.64
CA ASP A 148 17.27 -5.21 8.77
C ASP A 148 15.91 -4.50 9.01
N TYR A 149 15.34 -3.94 7.94
CA TYR A 149 14.05 -3.24 7.97
C TYR A 149 12.95 -3.94 7.18
N GLY A 150 11.74 -3.93 7.73
CA GLY A 150 10.51 -4.36 7.08
C GLY A 150 9.58 -3.18 6.84
N VAL A 151 8.73 -3.33 5.84
CA VAL A 151 7.68 -2.36 5.53
C VAL A 151 6.43 -3.08 5.08
N PHE A 152 5.27 -2.54 5.43
CA PHE A 152 4.09 -2.76 4.63
C PHE A 152 3.56 -1.42 4.14
N PHE A 153 3.08 -1.36 2.90
CA PHE A 153 2.38 -0.19 2.40
C PHE A 153 1.42 -0.50 1.26
N THR A 154 0.50 0.43 0.96
CA THR A 154 -0.37 0.37 -0.22
C THR A 154 -0.13 1.58 -1.12
N TYR A 155 -0.17 1.39 -2.44
CA TYR A 155 0.07 2.44 -3.42
C TYR A 155 -0.86 2.26 -4.63
N PRO A 156 -1.27 3.32 -5.36
CA PRO A 156 -2.10 3.19 -6.54
C PRO A 156 -1.43 2.31 -7.59
N ARG A 157 -2.20 1.40 -8.18
CA ARG A 157 -1.80 0.67 -9.36
C ARG A 157 -1.91 1.62 -10.56
N PHE A 158 -0.84 1.74 -11.35
CA PHE A 158 -0.73 2.82 -12.35
C PHE A 158 -1.65 2.64 -13.58
N ASP A 159 -2.02 1.41 -13.93
CA ASP A 159 -2.80 1.09 -15.13
C ASP A 159 -4.32 1.06 -14.88
N THR A 160 -4.77 1.35 -13.65
CA THR A 160 -6.20 1.42 -13.32
C THR A 160 -6.48 2.55 -12.34
N ASP A 161 -7.69 3.10 -12.40
CA ASP A 161 -8.10 4.16 -11.49
C ASP A 161 -8.47 3.64 -10.11
N GLU A 162 -8.82 2.35 -9.98
CA GLU A 162 -9.42 1.85 -8.74
C GLU A 162 -8.56 0.84 -7.97
N ASN A 163 -7.50 0.29 -8.57
CA ASN A 163 -6.75 -0.77 -7.93
C ASN A 163 -5.54 -0.26 -7.16
N LEU A 164 -5.12 -1.10 -6.23
CA LEU A 164 -3.99 -0.87 -5.33
C LEU A 164 -2.94 -1.97 -5.52
N VAL A 165 -1.69 -1.57 -5.27
CA VAL A 165 -0.57 -2.45 -5.03
C VAL A 165 -0.29 -2.43 -3.53
N GLY A 166 -0.45 -3.57 -2.87
CA GLY A 166 0.02 -3.78 -1.51
C GLY A 166 1.44 -4.32 -1.54
N VAL A 167 2.27 -3.90 -0.60
CA VAL A 167 3.66 -4.35 -0.48
C VAL A 167 3.88 -4.91 0.91
N ILE A 168 4.45 -6.10 0.98
CA ILE A 168 5.01 -6.72 2.19
C ILE A 168 6.51 -6.84 1.92
N GLY A 169 7.21 -5.77 2.30
CA GLY A 169 8.60 -5.53 1.97
C GLY A 169 9.54 -5.93 3.09
N MET A 170 10.64 -6.59 2.75
CA MET A 170 11.69 -6.96 3.70
C MET A 170 13.05 -6.81 3.02
N THR A 171 13.95 -6.05 3.63
CA THR A 171 15.26 -5.70 3.05
C THR A 171 16.29 -6.84 3.09
N THR A 172 16.12 -7.82 4.00
CA THR A 172 17.11 -8.89 4.24
C THR A 172 16.46 -10.24 4.54
N GLU A 173 17.22 -11.34 4.43
CA GLU A 173 16.76 -12.69 4.82
C GLU A 173 16.28 -12.75 6.28
N LYS A 174 16.99 -12.10 7.20
CA LYS A 174 16.61 -12.06 8.61
C LYS A 174 15.26 -11.39 8.78
N MET A 175 15.05 -10.28 8.08
CA MET A 175 13.79 -9.56 8.15
C MET A 175 12.64 -10.33 7.49
N ILE A 176 12.89 -11.07 6.40
CA ILE A 176 11.90 -11.98 5.81
C ILE A 176 11.40 -12.98 6.87
N ARG A 177 12.29 -13.55 7.68
CA ARG A 177 11.92 -14.47 8.76
C ARG A 177 11.18 -13.76 9.90
N ALA A 178 11.69 -12.62 10.36
CA ALA A 178 11.08 -11.84 11.44
C ALA A 178 9.66 -11.36 11.10
N SER A 179 9.43 -11.00 9.83
CA SER A 179 8.13 -10.50 9.33
C SER A 179 6.98 -11.51 9.44
N GLN A 180 7.24 -12.80 9.70
CA GLN A 180 6.17 -13.77 10.00
C GLN A 180 5.33 -13.36 11.21
N GLN A 181 5.86 -12.52 12.10
CA GLN A 181 5.14 -12.01 13.26
C GLN A 181 4.23 -10.82 12.95
N THR A 182 4.26 -10.26 11.72
CA THR A 182 3.43 -9.12 11.36
C THR A 182 1.95 -9.53 11.26
N ARG A 183 1.05 -8.78 11.91
CA ARG A 183 -0.34 -9.18 12.17
C ARG A 183 -1.39 -8.43 11.34
N TYR A 184 -1.11 -8.12 10.08
CA TYR A 184 -2.06 -7.38 9.22
C TYR A 184 -3.37 -8.13 8.94
N PHE A 185 -3.44 -9.46 9.14
CA PHE A 185 -4.69 -10.23 8.99
C PHE A 185 -5.53 -10.36 10.27
N ILE A 186 -5.18 -9.67 11.35
CA ILE A 186 -5.94 -9.73 12.59
C ILE A 186 -6.96 -8.57 12.66
N SER A 187 -8.20 -8.91 13.02
CA SER A 187 -9.26 -7.92 13.28
C SER A 187 -8.87 -7.00 14.44
N GLY A 188 -9.19 -5.71 14.33
CA GLY A 188 -8.81 -4.69 15.32
C GLY A 188 -7.37 -4.19 15.22
N VAL A 189 -6.52 -4.81 14.39
CA VAL A 189 -5.20 -4.22 14.06
C VAL A 189 -5.42 -3.13 13.01
N SER A 190 -5.18 -1.88 13.37
CA SER A 190 -5.12 -0.78 12.41
C SER A 190 -3.80 -0.85 11.66
N CYS A 191 -3.87 -0.97 10.33
CA CYS A 191 -2.71 -0.84 9.46
C CYS A 191 -2.95 0.44 8.66
N PRO A 192 -2.16 1.52 8.86
CA PRO A 192 -2.26 2.75 8.07
C PRO A 192 -1.77 2.50 6.63
N ASP A 193 -1.61 3.55 5.82
CA ASP A 193 -1.18 3.33 4.42
C ASP A 193 0.21 2.73 4.33
N TYR A 194 1.11 3.10 5.25
CA TYR A 194 2.46 2.58 5.33
C TYR A 194 2.95 2.48 6.78
N ALA A 195 3.83 1.52 7.04
CA ALA A 195 4.65 1.48 8.24
C ALA A 195 6.00 0.83 7.96
N ILE A 196 7.09 1.45 8.42
CA ILE A 196 8.46 0.94 8.37
C ILE A 196 8.93 0.64 9.79
N PHE A 197 9.53 -0.54 9.98
CA PHE A 197 9.99 -1.01 11.28
C PHE A 197 11.28 -1.81 11.17
N GLY A 198 12.18 -1.61 12.13
CA GLY A 198 13.40 -2.40 12.27
C GLY A 198 13.10 -3.79 12.84
N ILE A 199 14.04 -4.71 12.69
CA ILE A 199 13.93 -6.08 13.20
C ILE A 199 13.73 -6.15 14.73
N ASP A 200 14.24 -5.16 15.46
CA ASP A 200 14.13 -5.04 16.92
C ASP A 200 12.69 -4.79 17.39
N VAL A 201 11.72 -4.58 16.48
CA VAL A 201 10.29 -4.51 16.81
C VAL A 201 9.80 -5.72 17.61
N LEU A 202 10.47 -6.87 17.46
CA LEU A 202 10.17 -8.10 18.19
C LEU A 202 10.55 -8.05 19.68
N THR A 203 11.51 -7.21 20.05
CA THR A 203 12.03 -7.08 21.42
C THR A 203 11.69 -5.74 22.06
N GLU A 204 11.65 -4.67 21.27
CA GLU A 204 11.47 -3.29 21.73
C GLU A 204 10.09 -2.71 21.36
N GLY A 205 9.30 -3.43 20.57
CA GLY A 205 7.94 -3.03 20.19
C GLY A 205 7.93 -1.74 19.36
N PHE A 206 7.05 -0.80 19.71
CA PHE A 206 6.81 0.41 18.91
C PHE A 206 8.03 1.35 18.82
N ALA A 207 9.02 1.23 19.71
CA ALA A 207 10.23 2.04 19.64
C ALA A 207 11.05 1.78 18.36
N SER A 208 10.93 0.60 17.76
CA SER A 208 11.60 0.24 16.50
C SER A 208 10.77 0.56 15.24
N VAL A 209 9.58 1.17 15.40
CA VAL A 209 8.81 1.70 14.25
C VAL A 209 9.37 3.07 13.91
N VAL A 210 9.97 3.18 12.73
CA VAL A 210 10.65 4.41 12.29
C VAL A 210 9.73 5.32 11.49
N GLU A 211 8.78 4.75 10.74
CA GLU A 211 7.79 5.53 9.98
C GLU A 211 6.42 4.88 10.05
N VAL A 212 5.38 5.69 10.16
CA VAL A 212 3.99 5.23 10.15
C VAL A 212 3.07 6.37 9.74
N GLY A 213 2.14 6.14 8.81
CA GLY A 213 1.27 7.23 8.39
C GLY A 213 0.42 6.95 7.16
N TYR A 214 -0.11 8.05 6.64
CA TYR A 214 -0.98 8.08 5.48
C TYR A 214 -0.38 8.99 4.41
N PHE A 215 -0.52 8.59 3.16
CA PHE A 215 -0.22 9.47 2.03
C PHE A 215 -1.23 10.63 2.00
N ASN A 216 -0.81 11.77 1.46
CA ASN A 216 -1.71 12.88 1.16
C ASN A 216 -2.66 12.52 -0.01
N SER A 217 -3.54 13.46 -0.38
CA SER A 217 -4.49 13.24 -1.49
C SER A 217 -3.83 12.94 -2.84
N ASN A 218 -2.57 13.33 -3.03
CA ASN A 218 -1.79 13.10 -4.25
C ASN A 218 -0.94 11.81 -4.19
N TRP A 219 -1.13 10.96 -3.17
CA TRP A 219 -0.29 9.78 -2.92
C TRP A 219 1.17 10.11 -2.60
N GLU A 220 1.45 11.31 -2.10
CA GLU A 220 2.78 11.75 -1.68
C GLU A 220 2.96 11.58 -0.17
N LEU A 221 4.22 11.54 0.25
CA LEU A 221 4.59 11.55 1.66
C LEU A 221 4.31 12.93 2.28
N PRO A 222 4.00 13.01 3.58
CA PRO A 222 3.62 14.27 4.22
C PRO A 222 4.76 15.27 4.43
N TYR A 223 5.99 14.96 4.02
CA TYR A 223 7.19 15.80 4.19
C TYR A 223 8.19 15.64 3.04
#